data_AF-A0A950EGM4-F1
#
_entry.id   AF-A0A950EGM4-F1
#
_cell.length_a   1.000
_cell.length_b   1.000
_cell.length_c   1.000
_cell.angle_alpha   90.00
_cell.angle_beta   90.00
_cell.angle_gamma   90.00
#
_symmetry.space_group_name_H-M   'P 1'
#
loop_
_entity.id
_entity.type
_entity.pdbx_description
1 polymer ?
#
loop_
_entity_poly.entity_id
_entity_poly.type
_entity_poly.pdbx_seq_one_letter_code
_entity_poly.pdbx_strand_id
1 'polypeptide(L)'
;MLLVPYRSLASELRATVVKRLNAMGISARCAYGGTVPSRDEARQMDGTRAVIATPEAFSGLLGAAYEFAQRITLVICDEGHLLDGGTRGVGLELLLARMRAREES
;
A
#
# COMPACT_ATOMS: atom_id res chain seq x y z
N MET A 1 -1.53 5.88 2.63
CA MET A 1 -0.92 4.59 2.21
C MET A 1 0.59 4.72 2.34
N LEU A 2 1.25 3.75 2.98
CA LEU A 2 2.70 3.67 3.09
C LEU A 2 3.18 2.50 2.25
N LEU A 3 4.12 2.76 1.36
CA LEU A 3 4.71 1.77 0.48
C LEU A 3 6.13 1.45 0.95
N VAL A 4 6.42 0.16 1.12
CA VAL A 4 7.73 -0.30 1.62
C VAL A 4 8.36 -1.32 0.68
N PRO A 5 9.67 -1.23 0.39
CA PRO A 5 10.33 -2.10 -0.58
C PRO A 5 10.53 -3.54 -0.09
N TYR A 6 10.58 -3.74 1.23
CA TYR A 6 10.91 -5.03 1.84
C TYR A 6 9.75 -5.59 2.65
N ARG A 7 9.48 -6.89 2.48
CA ARG A 7 8.48 -7.62 3.27
C ARG A 7 8.83 -7.67 4.76
N SER A 8 10.12 -7.76 5.09
CA SER A 8 10.62 -7.72 6.46
C SER A 8 10.24 -6.39 7.13
N LEU A 9 10.46 -5.28 6.44
CA LEU A 9 10.08 -3.94 6.91
C LEU A 9 8.55 -3.81 7.07
N ALA A 10 7.76 -4.31 6.12
CA ALA A 10 6.31 -4.35 6.25
C ALA A 10 5.86 -5.12 7.51
N SER A 11 6.50 -6.27 7.78
CA SER A 11 6.21 -7.08 8.97
C SER A 11 6.58 -6.37 10.28
N GLU A 12 7.71 -5.66 10.28
CA GLU A 12 8.13 -4.84 11.44
C GLU A 12 7.16 -3.69 11.71
N LEU A 13 6.79 -2.95 10.67
CA LEU A 13 5.83 -1.84 10.77
C LEU A 13 4.43 -2.34 11.16
N ARG A 14 4.05 -3.56 10.77
CA ARG A 14 2.83 -4.21 11.26
C ARG A 14 2.89 -4.41 12.78
N ALA A 15 4.00 -4.94 13.29
CA ALA A 15 4.17 -5.20 14.72
C ALA A 15 4.26 -3.91 15.55
N THR A 16 4.73 -2.82 14.95
CA THR A 16 4.98 -1.53 15.63
C THR A 16 3.93 -0.48 15.28
N VAL A 17 4.01 0.14 14.10
CA VAL A 17 3.20 1.27 13.66
C VAL A 17 1.72 0.91 13.57
N VAL A 18 1.37 -0.19 12.89
CA VAL A 18 -0.04 -0.60 12.76
C VAL A 18 -0.66 -0.90 14.11
N LYS A 19 0.06 -1.59 14.99
CA LYS A 19 -0.40 -1.87 16.35
C LYS A 19 -0.67 -0.59 17.14
N ARG A 20 0.24 0.40 17.05
CA ARG A 20 0.09 1.70 17.73
C ARG A 20 -1.05 2.54 17.15
N LEU A 21 -1.19 2.60 15.83
CA LEU A 21 -2.28 3.32 15.16
C LEU A 21 -3.64 2.76 15.58
N ASN A 22 -3.78 1.43 15.58
CA ASN A 22 -5.02 0.79 16.04
C ASN A 22 -5.30 1.05 17.52
N ALA A 23 -4.27 1.07 18.37
CA ALA A 23 -4.42 1.44 19.79
C ALA A 23 -4.90 2.89 19.99
N MET A 24 -4.64 3.78 19.02
CA MET A 24 -5.15 5.16 19.00
C MET A 24 -6.51 5.31 18.30
N GLY A 25 -7.17 4.20 17.92
CA GLY A 25 -8.44 4.22 17.19
C GLY A 25 -8.31 4.56 15.70
N ILE A 26 -7.09 4.58 15.16
CA ILE A 26 -6.85 4.75 13.72
C ILE A 26 -6.76 3.36 13.10
N SER A 27 -7.82 2.94 12.41
CA SER A 27 -7.86 1.65 11.71
C SER A 27 -6.73 1.58 10.69
N ALA A 28 -5.73 0.75 10.98
CA ALA A 28 -4.54 0.56 10.17
C ALA A 28 -4.34 -0.93 9.86
N ARG A 29 -3.92 -1.25 8.63
CA ARG A 29 -3.67 -2.62 8.17
C ARG A 29 -2.39 -2.72 7.36
N CYS A 30 -1.91 -3.95 7.18
CA CYS A 30 -0.71 -4.23 6.40
C CYS A 30 -0.98 -5.33 5.37
N ALA A 31 -0.58 -5.09 4.13
CA ALA A 31 -0.74 -5.99 2.99
C ALA A 31 0.64 -6.27 2.36
N TYR A 32 1.24 -7.41 2.70
CA TYR A 32 2.54 -7.83 2.18
C TYR A 32 2.51 -9.34 1.92
N GLY A 33 3.16 -9.79 0.85
CA GLY A 33 3.36 -11.22 0.59
C GLY A 33 2.74 -11.82 -0.67
N GLY A 34 2.40 -11.02 -1.69
CA GLY A 34 2.06 -11.53 -3.02
C GLY A 34 0.69 -12.21 -3.12
N THR A 35 0.00 -12.45 -2.02
CA THR A 35 -1.42 -12.83 -2.03
C THR A 35 -2.24 -11.59 -2.36
N VAL A 36 -2.79 -11.56 -3.57
CA VAL A 36 -3.82 -10.59 -3.96
C VAL A 36 -4.94 -10.68 -2.93
N PRO A 37 -5.29 -9.59 -2.24
CA PRO A 37 -6.32 -9.65 -1.22
C PRO A 37 -7.63 -10.13 -1.85
N SER A 38 -8.24 -11.15 -1.24
CA SER A 38 -9.53 -11.63 -1.70
C SER A 38 -10.58 -10.50 -1.64
N ARG A 39 -11.69 -10.61 -2.38
CA ARG A 39 -12.76 -9.59 -2.31
C ARG A 39 -13.26 -9.36 -0.88
N ASP A 40 -13.20 -10.38 -0.03
CA ASP A 40 -13.56 -10.26 1.39
C ASP A 40 -12.48 -9.52 2.20
N GLU A 41 -11.20 -9.70 1.90
CA GLU A 41 -10.13 -8.90 2.50
C GLU A 41 -10.19 -7.45 2.04
N ALA A 42 -10.53 -7.19 0.77
CA ALA A 42 -10.77 -5.86 0.25
C ALA A 42 -11.95 -5.17 0.98
N ARG A 43 -13.07 -5.88 1.21
CA ARG A 43 -14.16 -5.37 2.06
C ARG A 43 -13.73 -5.13 3.50
N GLN A 44 -12.81 -5.93 4.05
CA GLN A 44 -12.24 -5.65 5.38
C GLN A 44 -11.33 -4.41 5.40
N MET A 45 -10.93 -3.88 4.24
CA MET A 45 -10.25 -2.58 4.13
C MET A 45 -11.24 -1.41 4.15
N ASP A 46 -12.55 -1.66 4.10
CA ASP A 46 -13.55 -0.64 4.38
C ASP A 46 -13.40 -0.14 5.81
N GLY A 47 -13.36 1.18 5.96
CA GLY A 47 -13.05 1.84 7.24
C GLY A 47 -11.57 1.88 7.62
N THR A 48 -10.67 1.25 6.85
CA THR A 48 -9.22 1.39 7.07
C THR A 48 -8.76 2.78 6.61
N ARG A 49 -8.03 3.50 7.49
CA ARG A 49 -7.48 4.84 7.26
C ARG A 49 -6.01 4.81 6.86
N ALA A 50 -5.26 3.80 7.29
CA ALA A 50 -3.85 3.63 6.97
C ALA A 50 -3.55 2.21 6.48
N VAL A 51 -2.81 2.09 5.38
CA VAL A 51 -2.39 0.80 4.82
C VAL A 51 -0.91 0.84 4.55
N ILE A 52 -0.19 -0.18 5.01
CA ILE A 52 1.22 -0.41 4.73
C ILE A 52 1.32 -1.57 3.74
N ALA A 53 1.90 -1.39 2.56
CA ALA A 53 2.00 -2.45 1.57
C ALA A 53 3.33 -2.45 0.80
N THR A 54 3.67 -3.57 0.18
CA THR A 54 4.75 -3.60 -0.81
C THR A 54 4.21 -3.17 -2.20
N PRO A 55 5.07 -2.71 -3.13
CA PRO A 55 4.66 -2.34 -4.49
C PRO A 55 3.81 -3.41 -5.18
N GLU A 56 4.19 -4.68 -5.04
CA GLU A 56 3.50 -5.81 -5.67
C GLU A 56 2.12 -6.05 -5.04
N ALA A 57 2.03 -5.99 -3.72
CA ALA A 57 0.76 -6.13 -3.00
C ALA A 57 -0.19 -4.97 -3.30
N PHE A 58 0.34 -3.75 -3.41
CA PHE A 58 -0.45 -2.59 -3.79
C PHE A 58 -0.96 -2.69 -5.22
N SER A 59 -0.13 -3.12 -6.16
CA SER A 59 -0.55 -3.37 -7.54
C SER A 59 -1.71 -4.38 -7.62
N GLY A 60 -1.61 -5.48 -6.86
CA GLY A 60 -2.70 -6.45 -6.73
C GLY A 60 -3.97 -5.86 -6.13
N LEU A 61 -3.84 -5.04 -5.09
CA LEU A 61 -4.97 -4.32 -4.46
C LEU A 61 -5.68 -3.37 -5.41
N LEU A 62 -4.92 -2.60 -6.21
CA LEU A 62 -5.49 -1.71 -7.21
C LEU A 62 -6.28 -2.45 -8.28
N GLY A 63 -5.87 -3.67 -8.62
CA GLY A 63 -6.59 -4.52 -9.57
C GLY A 63 -7.86 -5.14 -8.98
N ALA A 64 -7.82 -5.55 -7.72
CA ALA A 64 -8.93 -6.24 -7.04
C ALA A 64 -9.99 -5.30 -6.46
N ALA A 65 -9.60 -4.10 -6.03
CA ALA A 65 -10.44 -3.19 -5.24
C ALA A 65 -10.36 -1.74 -5.76
N TYR A 66 -11.08 -1.47 -6.85
CA TYR A 66 -11.13 -0.15 -7.47
C TYR A 66 -11.64 0.96 -6.52
N GLU A 67 -12.68 0.66 -5.74
CA GLU A 67 -13.27 1.60 -4.77
C GLU A 67 -12.27 1.96 -3.66
N PHE A 68 -11.47 0.97 -3.21
CA PHE A 68 -10.40 1.23 -2.25
C PHE A 68 -9.34 2.16 -2.84
N ALA A 69 -8.97 1.96 -4.11
CA ALA A 69 -8.00 2.83 -4.80
C ALA A 69 -8.46 4.29 -4.85
N GLN A 70 -9.74 4.55 -5.10
CA GLN A 70 -10.31 5.91 -5.13
C GLN A 70 -10.26 6.63 -3.78
N ARG A 71 -10.19 5.88 -2.66
CA ARG A 71 -10.11 6.45 -1.32
C ARG A 71 -8.67 6.83 -0.91
N ILE A 72 -7.67 6.50 -1.71
CA ILE A 72 -6.27 6.79 -1.39
C ILE A 72 -5.98 8.25 -1.76
N THR A 73 -5.78 9.08 -0.75
CA THR A 73 -5.43 10.51 -0.91
C THR A 73 -3.95 10.82 -0.70
N LEU A 74 -3.20 9.88 -0.10
CA LEU A 74 -1.80 10.05 0.20
C LEU A 74 -1.07 8.72 0.02
N VAL A 75 0.00 8.74 -0.77
CA VAL A 75 0.95 7.65 -0.90
C VAL A 75 2.31 8.15 -0.42
N ILE A 76 2.87 7.46 0.57
CA ILE A 76 4.22 7.70 1.09
C ILE A 76 5.08 6.54 0.63
N CYS A 77 6.17 6.81 -0.07
CA CYS A 77 7.13 5.78 -0.48
C CYS A 77 8.32 5.80 0.46
N ASP A 78 8.51 4.70 1.19
CA ASP A 78 9.73 4.45 1.93
C ASP A 78 10.82 3.96 0.97
N GLU A 79 12.06 4.42 1.20
CA GLU A 79 13.20 4.13 0.32
C GLU A 79 12.99 4.54 -1.15
N GLY A 80 12.48 5.76 -1.37
CA GLY A 80 12.27 6.31 -2.71
C GLY A 80 13.53 6.36 -3.59
N HIS A 81 14.74 6.29 -3.00
CA HIS A 81 15.99 6.16 -3.76
C HIS A 81 16.08 4.85 -4.57
N LEU A 82 15.29 3.82 -4.21
CA LEU A 82 15.17 2.59 -4.97
C LEU A 82 14.41 2.77 -6.30
N LEU A 83 13.80 3.94 -6.54
CA LEU A 83 13.27 4.32 -7.85
C LEU A 83 14.35 4.30 -8.94
N ASP A 84 15.59 4.64 -8.60
CA ASP A 84 16.75 4.58 -9.51
C ASP A 84 17.31 3.15 -9.68
N GLY A 85 16.80 2.18 -8.91
CA GLY A 85 17.30 0.81 -8.83
C GLY A 85 16.67 -0.14 -9.85
N GLY A 86 16.98 0.03 -11.14
CA GLY A 86 16.72 -0.98 -12.19
C GLY A 86 15.27 -1.49 -12.27
N THR A 87 15.08 -2.82 -12.35
CA THR A 87 13.78 -3.45 -12.70
C THR A 87 12.66 -3.23 -11.68
N ARG A 88 12.98 -3.04 -10.39
CA ARG A 88 11.98 -2.78 -9.34
C ARG A 88 11.55 -1.31 -9.30
N GLY A 89 12.45 -0.39 -9.68
CA GLY A 89 12.15 1.04 -9.82
C GLY A 89 11.05 1.30 -10.85
N VAL A 90 11.13 0.65 -12.02
CA VAL A 90 10.13 0.79 -13.10
C VAL A 90 8.73 0.38 -12.66
N GLY A 91 8.59 -0.72 -11.91
CA GLY A 91 7.29 -1.17 -11.42
C GLY A 91 6.66 -0.17 -10.44
N LEU A 92 7.48 0.44 -9.59
CA LEU A 92 7.06 1.48 -8.66
C LEU A 92 6.71 2.79 -9.38
N GLU A 93 7.51 3.19 -10.35
CA GLU A 93 7.28 4.39 -11.17
C GLU A 93 5.95 4.32 -11.91
N LEU A 94 5.66 3.20 -12.59
CA LEU A 94 4.37 2.97 -13.27
C LEU A 94 3.19 3.00 -12.29
N LEU A 95 3.38 2.44 -11.09
CA LEU A 95 2.36 2.43 -10.04
C LEU A 95 2.04 3.85 -9.54
N LEU A 96 3.07 4.67 -9.33
CA LEU A 96 2.94 6.06 -8.93
C LEU A 96 2.36 6.93 -10.05
N ALA A 97 2.80 6.73 -11.30
CA ALA A 97 2.24 7.40 -12.47
C ALA A 97 0.73 7.10 -12.61
N ARG A 98 0.33 5.84 -12.39
CA ARG A 98 -1.09 5.45 -12.39
C ARG A 98 -1.89 6.09 -11.26
N MET A 99 -1.28 6.40 -10.12
CA MET A 99 -1.95 7.13 -9.03
C MET A 99 -2.06 8.62 -9.35
N ARG A 100 -0.98 9.23 -9.85
CA ARG A 100 -0.96 10.63 -10.32
C ARG A 100 -2.02 10.90 -11.39
N ALA A 101 -2.07 10.07 -12.42
CA ALA A 101 -3.05 10.23 -13.50
C ALA A 101 -4.52 10.15 -13.03
N ARG A 102 -4.78 9.50 -11.88
CA ARG A 102 -6.12 9.44 -11.26
C ARG A 102 -6.44 10.65 -10.41
N GLU A 103 -5.45 11.32 -9.82
CA GLU A 103 -5.64 12.56 -9.07
C GLU A 103 -6.07 13.71 -9.98
N GLU A 104 -5.67 13.65 -11.26
CA GLU A 104 -5.95 14.64 -12.30
C GLU A 104 -7.30 14.43 -13.04
N SER A 105 -8.03 13.34 -12.75
CA SER A 105 -9.31 12.96 -13.40
C SER A 105 -10.51 13.21 -12.50
#